data_AF-A0A409VL39-F1
#
_entry.id   AF-A0A409VL39-F1
#
_cell.length_a   1.000
_cell.length_b   1.000
_cell.length_c   1.000
_cell.angle_alpha   90.00
_cell.angle_beta   90.00
_cell.angle_gamma   90.00
#
_symmetry.space_group_name_H-M   'P 1'
#
loop_
_entity.id
_entity.type
_entity.pdbx_description
1 polymer ?
#
loop_
_entity_poly.entity_id
_entity_poly.type
_entity_poly.pdbx_seq_one_letter_code
_entity_poly.pdbx_strand_id
1 'polypeptide(L)'
;MTSAHTPTESSPLLGPSEPPVDPEAAAQALPPTQSDEEPTTSRPEPHRVHWVDNLRTFLTVSLIFHHAVLETAYARRSSSEPEILLLSLYTALHKSLLWTLFFFTSGYSASLAVNQTLTNSSRGAAWAFFQSRTLKVVLPALLYGMLGRALLFLFLTFGWEDIFGSYKSFLSFVRLSGPVPFVAMLFAFDCSYLFVRWIRRHPDLSHWSSFPNTSPSQTLAVAFLVFILSTFLGCIWTYQPLYPILIFWPYDVPYPGAPTSFLIAYITGVNLLPIQRYIASISTLGSIRKHIGVAFLLSLTCAGLSLGLAQHLWPPLSDFIRLNRSGGLRQDPFFKQGGLNAHTVFFTLWMALVFFVVQPLSVGIFTRYGKRNFGIMTRHTYGMTYVNAIPILIASYYIRASVHSLILEAFAVGFVGTLASWLATTVTCLIDWL
;
A
#
# COMPACT_ATOMS: atom_id res chain seq x y z
N MET A 1 44.43 -15.18 21.64
CA MET A 1 43.32 -14.79 22.54
C MET A 1 43.21 -13.27 22.51
N THR A 2 42.46 -12.75 21.54
CA THR A 2 42.23 -11.32 21.35
C THR A 2 40.78 -11.04 21.74
N SER A 3 40.62 -10.34 22.86
CA SER A 3 39.34 -9.91 23.41
C SER A 3 38.64 -8.98 22.43
N ALA A 4 37.52 -9.44 21.86
CA ALA A 4 36.64 -8.62 21.04
C ALA A 4 35.77 -7.76 21.97
N HIS A 5 36.05 -6.47 22.01
CA HIS A 5 35.17 -5.47 22.63
C HIS A 5 33.82 -5.47 21.89
N THR A 6 32.78 -5.94 22.55
CA THR A 6 31.39 -5.73 22.17
C THR A 6 31.04 -4.25 22.39
N PRO A 7 30.51 -3.54 21.37
CA PRO A 7 30.04 -2.18 21.55
C PRO A 7 28.75 -2.18 22.38
N THR A 8 28.77 -1.42 23.47
CA THR A 8 27.64 -1.12 24.33
C THR A 8 26.50 -0.48 23.54
N GLU A 9 25.29 -1.03 23.70
CA GLU A 9 24.03 -0.53 23.17
C GLU A 9 23.85 0.96 23.49
N SER A 10 23.97 1.81 22.47
CA SER A 10 23.57 3.22 22.56
C SER A 10 22.05 3.29 22.64
N SER A 11 21.56 3.88 23.73
CA SER A 11 20.14 4.21 23.98
C SER A 11 19.49 4.90 22.78
N PRO A 12 18.19 4.67 22.52
CA PRO A 12 17.47 5.36 21.47
C PRO A 12 17.43 6.85 21.79
N LEU A 13 17.77 7.67 20.78
CA LEU A 13 17.67 9.13 20.74
C LEU A 13 16.41 9.65 21.45
N LEU A 14 16.56 9.99 22.72
CA LEU A 14 15.66 10.88 23.44
C LEU A 14 15.73 12.26 22.79
N GLY A 15 14.59 12.95 22.78
CA GLY A 15 14.43 14.27 22.17
C GLY A 15 15.34 15.35 22.75
N PRO A 16 15.25 16.58 22.24
CA PRO A 16 16.07 17.70 22.71
C PRO A 16 15.96 17.83 24.24
N SER A 17 17.11 17.82 24.90
CA SER A 17 17.28 18.10 26.33
C SER A 17 16.54 19.37 26.70
N GLU A 18 15.60 19.28 27.65
CA GLU A 18 14.96 20.45 28.24
C GLU A 18 16.03 21.40 28.79
N PRO A 19 15.85 22.73 28.63
CA PRO A 19 16.78 23.69 29.17
C PRO A 19 16.86 23.55 30.70
N PRO A 20 18.04 23.78 31.30
CA PRO A 20 18.22 23.70 32.74
C PRO A 20 17.28 24.70 33.43
N VAL A 21 16.41 24.18 34.30
CA VAL A 21 15.53 24.99 35.14
C VAL A 21 16.38 25.68 36.21
N ASP A 22 16.25 27.01 36.32
CA ASP A 22 16.97 27.81 37.30
C ASP A 22 16.68 27.33 38.74
N PRO A 23 17.71 26.97 39.53
CA PRO A 23 17.53 26.45 40.88
C PRO A 23 16.99 27.48 41.88
N GLU A 24 17.05 28.78 41.55
CA GLU A 24 16.56 29.86 42.42
C GLU A 24 15.05 30.10 42.33
N ALA A 25 14.39 29.66 41.25
CA ALA A 25 12.93 29.74 41.12
C ALA A 25 12.21 28.62 41.88
N ALA A 26 12.92 27.58 42.32
CA ALA A 26 12.35 26.41 43.00
C ALA A 26 12.18 26.59 44.53
N ALA A 27 12.72 27.67 45.13
CA ALA A 27 12.80 27.82 46.58
C ALA A 27 11.63 28.56 47.25
N GLN A 28 10.64 29.07 46.51
CA GLN A 28 9.53 29.89 47.08
C GLN A 28 8.10 29.37 46.84
N ALA A 29 7.93 28.19 46.25
CA ALA A 29 6.60 27.59 46.09
C ALA A 29 6.33 26.57 47.21
N LEU A 30 5.57 26.97 48.24
CA LEU A 30 4.93 26.04 49.18
C LEU A 30 4.09 25.03 48.36
N PRO A 31 4.27 23.72 48.53
CA PRO A 31 3.51 22.74 47.77
C PRO A 31 2.04 22.83 48.17
N PRO A 32 1.11 23.07 47.23
CA PRO A 32 -0.30 22.90 47.52
C PRO A 32 -0.52 21.46 47.94
N THR A 33 -1.28 21.27 49.01
CA THR A 33 -1.72 19.98 49.54
C THR A 33 -2.28 19.15 48.39
N GLN A 34 -1.47 18.24 47.84
CA GLN A 34 -1.88 17.28 46.82
C GLN A 34 -2.89 16.37 47.49
N SER A 35 -4.16 16.57 47.16
CA SER A 35 -5.18 15.53 47.33
C SER A 35 -4.64 14.25 46.69
N ASP A 36 -4.71 13.14 47.44
CA ASP A 36 -4.39 11.78 47.01
C ASP A 36 -5.34 11.33 45.88
N GLU A 37 -5.28 11.99 44.72
CA GLU A 37 -5.82 11.45 43.48
C GLU A 37 -4.90 10.32 43.07
N GLU A 38 -5.34 9.11 43.43
CA GLU A 38 -4.82 7.84 42.96
C GLU A 38 -4.41 7.99 41.50
N PRO A 39 -3.12 7.82 41.13
CA PRO A 39 -2.67 8.03 39.78
C PRO A 39 -3.40 7.06 38.88
N THR A 40 -4.43 7.56 38.20
CA THR A 40 -5.20 6.80 37.22
C THR A 40 -4.18 6.22 36.26
N THR A 41 -4.03 4.90 36.29
CA THR A 41 -3.08 4.12 35.50
C THR A 41 -3.52 4.15 34.04
N SER A 42 -3.45 5.33 33.41
CA SER A 42 -3.71 5.50 31.99
C SER A 42 -2.68 4.66 31.27
N ARG A 43 -3.13 3.55 30.67
CA ARG A 43 -2.26 2.70 29.85
C ARG A 43 -1.51 3.60 28.87
N PRO A 44 -0.17 3.48 28.78
CA PRO A 44 0.60 4.31 27.88
C PRO A 44 0.04 4.15 26.47
N GLU A 45 -0.36 5.27 25.85
CA GLU A 45 -0.87 5.23 24.49
C GLU A 45 0.21 4.67 23.56
N PRO A 46 -0.13 3.71 22.69
CA PRO A 46 0.84 3.14 21.78
C PRO A 46 1.43 4.25 20.90
N HIS A 47 2.76 4.38 20.91
CA HIS A 47 3.48 5.39 20.14
C HIS A 47 3.12 5.30 18.65
N ARG A 48 2.36 6.28 18.16
CA ARG A 48 1.83 6.31 16.81
C ARG A 48 2.85 6.86 15.83
N VAL A 49 3.13 6.12 14.76
CA VAL A 49 4.15 6.50 13.77
C VAL A 49 3.50 7.31 12.64
N HIS A 50 3.41 8.63 12.82
CA HIS A 50 2.66 9.52 11.92
C HIS A 50 3.04 9.43 10.44
N TRP A 51 4.31 9.22 10.10
CA TRP A 51 4.73 9.15 8.70
C TRP A 51 4.14 7.94 7.97
N VAL A 52 3.89 6.84 8.68
CA VAL A 52 3.24 5.65 8.10
C VAL A 52 1.78 5.95 7.83
N ASP A 53 1.10 6.61 8.76
CA ASP A 53 -0.31 6.92 8.60
C ASP A 53 -0.55 7.96 7.51
N ASN A 54 0.35 8.93 7.39
CA ASN A 54 0.35 9.89 6.29
C ASN A 54 0.63 9.22 4.95
N LEU A 55 1.60 8.29 4.89
CA LEU A 55 1.86 7.49 3.68
C LEU A 55 0.62 6.67 3.30
N ARG A 56 -0.05 6.00 4.26
CA ARG A 56 -1.31 5.30 3.99
C ARG A 56 -2.40 6.22 3.46
N THR A 57 -2.55 7.40 4.06
CA THR A 57 -3.52 8.40 3.60
C THR A 57 -3.25 8.78 2.15
N PHE A 58 -1.99 9.06 1.83
CA PHE A 58 -1.57 9.33 0.45
C PHE A 58 -1.86 8.15 -0.48
N LEU A 59 -1.52 6.92 -0.09
CA LEU A 59 -1.78 5.73 -0.90
C LEU A 59 -3.28 5.51 -1.16
N THR A 60 -4.13 5.77 -0.17
CA THR A 60 -5.58 5.67 -0.33
C THR A 60 -6.14 6.75 -1.25
N VAL A 61 -5.67 8.00 -1.14
CA VAL A 61 -6.05 9.05 -2.10
C VAL A 61 -5.60 8.66 -3.51
N SER A 62 -4.36 8.21 -3.67
CA SER A 62 -3.84 7.76 -4.97
C SER A 62 -4.58 6.54 -5.53
N LEU A 63 -5.05 5.63 -4.67
CA LEU A 63 -5.94 4.52 -5.05
C LEU A 63 -7.29 5.02 -5.57
N ILE A 64 -7.88 6.04 -4.94
CA ILE A 64 -9.14 6.67 -5.40
C ILE A 64 -8.95 7.30 -6.78
N PHE A 65 -7.85 8.02 -7.01
CA PHE A 65 -7.53 8.56 -8.33
C PHE A 65 -7.28 7.46 -9.37
N HIS A 66 -6.61 6.37 -8.97
CA HIS A 66 -6.42 5.20 -9.83
C HIS A 66 -7.76 4.58 -10.26
N HIS A 67 -8.68 4.36 -9.33
CA HIS A 67 -10.03 3.86 -9.63
C HIS A 67 -10.84 4.85 -10.47
N ALA A 68 -10.72 6.16 -10.22
CA ALA A 68 -11.36 7.19 -11.03
C ALA A 68 -10.89 7.17 -12.49
N VAL A 69 -9.59 7.00 -12.73
CA VAL A 69 -9.02 6.84 -14.08
C VAL A 69 -9.57 5.59 -14.77
N LEU A 70 -9.66 4.46 -14.06
CA LEU A 70 -10.23 3.24 -14.61
C LEU A 70 -11.70 3.45 -14.99
N GLU A 71 -12.53 3.94 -14.08
CA GLU A 71 -13.97 4.10 -14.34
C GLU A 71 -14.27 5.13 -15.44
N THR A 72 -13.56 6.26 -15.48
CA THR A 72 -13.73 7.25 -16.55
C THR A 72 -13.30 6.72 -17.91
N ALA A 73 -12.17 6.01 -17.98
CA ALA A 73 -11.73 5.37 -19.22
C ALA A 73 -12.71 4.28 -19.71
N TYR A 74 -13.34 3.53 -18.79
CA TYR A 74 -14.36 2.54 -19.15
C TYR A 74 -15.68 3.17 -19.60
N ALA A 75 -16.06 4.31 -19.03
CA ALA A 75 -17.30 5.01 -19.38
C ALA A 75 -17.24 5.64 -20.78
N ARG A 76 -16.05 6.04 -21.24
CA ARG A 76 -15.86 6.68 -22.55
C ARG A 76 -15.47 5.72 -23.66
N ARG A 77 -16.40 5.45 -24.58
CA ARG A 77 -16.13 4.69 -25.81
C ARG A 77 -15.37 5.48 -26.87
N SER A 78 -15.57 6.79 -26.94
CA SER A 78 -14.97 7.69 -27.94
C SER A 78 -14.10 8.77 -27.28
N SER A 79 -12.82 8.48 -27.11
CA SER A 79 -11.82 9.42 -26.58
C SER A 79 -10.57 9.43 -27.45
N SER A 80 -9.82 10.53 -27.37
CA SER A 80 -8.60 10.70 -28.15
C SER A 80 -7.55 9.66 -27.76
N GLU A 81 -6.76 9.17 -28.73
CA GLU A 81 -5.67 8.22 -28.44
C GLU A 81 -4.60 8.74 -27.48
N PRO A 82 -4.15 10.02 -27.57
CA PRO A 82 -3.15 10.55 -26.67
C PRO A 82 -3.57 10.57 -25.20
N GLU A 83 -4.83 10.93 -24.90
CA GLU A 83 -5.32 10.96 -23.51
C GLU A 83 -5.35 9.56 -22.90
N ILE A 84 -5.81 8.56 -23.65
CA ILE A 84 -5.84 7.18 -23.17
C ILE A 84 -4.44 6.62 -22.97
N LEU A 85 -3.49 6.96 -23.84
CA LEU A 85 -2.10 6.56 -23.65
C LEU A 85 -1.56 7.09 -22.31
N LEU A 86 -1.77 8.38 -22.04
CA LEU A 86 -1.30 9.00 -20.80
C LEU A 86 -1.95 8.37 -19.55
N LEU A 87 -3.26 8.14 -19.58
CA LEU A 87 -3.98 7.48 -18.50
C LEU A 87 -3.55 6.01 -18.32
N SER A 88 -3.20 5.32 -19.41
CA SER A 88 -2.68 3.94 -19.36
C SER A 88 -1.31 3.90 -18.70
N LEU A 89 -0.42 4.84 -19.04
CA LEU A 89 0.89 4.99 -18.39
C LEU A 89 0.76 5.32 -16.90
N TYR A 90 -0.13 6.26 -16.56
CA TYR A 90 -0.46 6.60 -15.18
C TYR A 90 -0.92 5.36 -14.40
N THR A 91 -1.85 4.59 -14.98
CA THR A 91 -2.41 3.38 -14.39
C THR A 91 -1.35 2.30 -14.18
N ALA A 92 -0.50 2.04 -15.17
CA ALA A 92 0.57 1.04 -15.03
C ALA A 92 1.59 1.41 -13.94
N LEU A 93 2.04 2.67 -13.93
CA LEU A 93 2.91 3.19 -12.88
C LEU A 93 2.24 3.06 -11.51
N HIS A 94 0.98 3.48 -11.38
CA HIS A 94 0.26 3.39 -10.11
C HIS A 94 0.06 1.96 -9.65
N LYS A 95 -0.30 1.02 -10.53
CA LYS A 95 -0.40 -0.41 -10.20
C LYS A 95 0.92 -0.98 -9.66
N SER A 96 2.06 -0.55 -10.22
CA SER A 96 3.38 -0.99 -9.76
C SER A 96 3.82 -0.41 -8.40
N LEU A 97 3.23 0.71 -7.97
CA LEU A 97 3.61 1.46 -6.76
C LEU A 97 2.62 1.29 -5.61
N LEU A 98 1.32 1.34 -5.87
CA LEU A 98 0.28 1.40 -4.83
C LEU A 98 0.27 0.14 -3.98
N TRP A 99 0.11 -1.01 -4.63
CA TRP A 99 -0.08 -2.28 -3.94
C TRP A 99 1.15 -2.66 -3.12
N THR A 100 2.33 -2.55 -3.71
CA THR A 100 3.61 -2.78 -3.05
C THR A 100 3.81 -1.87 -1.83
N LEU A 101 3.51 -0.57 -1.94
CA LEU A 101 3.58 0.35 -0.80
C LEU A 101 2.52 0.06 0.27
N PHE A 102 1.32 -0.41 -0.10
CA PHE A 102 0.33 -0.90 0.87
C PHE A 102 0.84 -2.14 1.64
N PHE A 103 1.43 -3.12 0.94
CA PHE A 103 2.03 -4.28 1.58
C PHE A 103 3.23 -3.91 2.46
N PHE A 104 4.09 -3.00 2.00
CA PHE A 104 5.20 -2.45 2.78
C PHE A 104 4.72 -1.80 4.08
N THR A 105 3.78 -0.85 3.99
CA THR A 105 3.25 -0.15 5.19
C THR A 105 2.53 -1.12 6.13
N SER A 106 1.89 -2.16 5.59
CA SER A 106 1.23 -3.18 6.40
C SER A 106 2.24 -4.06 7.15
N GLY A 107 3.29 -4.54 6.47
CA GLY A 107 4.39 -5.29 7.09
C GLY A 107 5.12 -4.49 8.16
N TYR A 108 5.36 -3.20 7.93
CA TYR A 108 5.95 -2.32 8.94
C TYR A 108 5.08 -2.20 10.20
N SER A 109 3.77 -1.98 10.04
CA SER A 109 2.88 -1.94 11.21
C SER A 109 2.66 -3.29 11.87
N ALA A 110 2.72 -4.40 11.14
CA ALA A 110 2.71 -5.74 11.73
C ALA A 110 3.93 -5.92 12.65
N SER A 111 5.12 -5.54 12.19
CA SER A 111 6.35 -5.58 12.98
C SER A 111 6.26 -4.72 14.24
N LEU A 112 5.78 -3.48 14.12
CA LEU A 112 5.56 -2.59 15.27
C LEU A 112 4.58 -3.18 16.29
N ALA A 113 3.40 -3.61 15.83
CA ALA A 113 2.36 -4.14 16.70
C ALA A 113 2.82 -5.42 17.43
N VAL A 114 3.49 -6.33 16.74
CA VAL A 114 4.02 -7.55 17.37
C VAL A 114 5.12 -7.21 18.39
N ASN A 115 6.04 -6.31 18.06
CA ASN A 115 7.11 -5.93 18.98
C ASN A 115 6.57 -5.22 20.23
N GLN A 116 5.58 -4.34 20.09
CA GLN A 116 4.89 -3.70 21.23
C GLN A 116 4.10 -4.69 22.08
N THR A 117 3.46 -5.69 21.45
CA THR A 117 2.69 -6.69 22.22
C THR A 117 3.62 -7.60 23.02
N LEU A 118 4.83 -7.87 22.51
CA LEU A 118 5.80 -8.73 23.18
C LEU A 118 6.47 -8.10 24.39
N THR A 119 6.68 -6.79 24.40
CA THR A 119 7.19 -6.12 25.59
C THR A 119 6.21 -6.22 26.76
N ASN A 120 4.91 -6.40 26.47
CA ASN A 120 3.84 -6.36 27.47
C ASN A 120 3.29 -7.75 27.87
N SER A 121 3.57 -8.82 27.12
CA SER A 121 2.96 -10.14 27.41
C SER A 121 3.81 -11.31 26.88
N SER A 122 4.30 -12.17 27.80
CA SER A 122 5.30 -13.20 27.50
C SER A 122 4.75 -14.48 26.86
N ARG A 123 3.44 -14.78 26.95
CA ARG A 123 2.85 -16.02 26.38
C ARG A 123 1.64 -15.86 25.45
N GLY A 124 0.98 -14.70 25.42
CA GLY A 124 -0.23 -14.47 24.59
C GLY A 124 -0.07 -13.52 23.41
N ALA A 125 1.10 -12.88 23.22
CA ALA A 125 1.24 -11.75 22.32
C ALA A 125 0.93 -12.05 20.84
N ALA A 126 1.34 -13.22 20.34
CA ALA A 126 1.08 -13.60 18.95
C ALA A 126 -0.43 -13.85 18.71
N TRP A 127 -1.09 -14.49 19.67
CA TRP A 127 -2.53 -14.73 19.62
C TRP A 127 -3.32 -13.42 19.71
N ALA A 128 -2.94 -12.53 20.62
CA ALA A 128 -3.57 -11.22 20.76
C ALA A 128 -3.42 -10.37 19.48
N PHE A 129 -2.24 -10.38 18.84
CA PHE A 129 -2.05 -9.73 17.54
C PHE A 129 -2.93 -10.36 16.46
N PHE A 130 -2.96 -11.69 16.35
CA PHE A 130 -3.78 -12.42 15.39
C PHE A 130 -5.27 -12.10 15.58
N GLN A 131 -5.78 -12.22 16.81
CA GLN A 131 -7.16 -11.89 17.15
C GLN A 131 -7.50 -10.44 16.81
N SER A 132 -6.62 -9.49 17.15
CA SER A 132 -6.83 -8.08 16.83
C SER A 132 -6.87 -7.83 15.32
N ARG A 133 -6.03 -8.51 14.52
CA ARG A 133 -6.02 -8.38 13.05
C ARG A 133 -7.27 -9.00 12.44
N THR A 134 -7.65 -10.19 12.89
CA THR A 134 -8.86 -10.88 12.44
C THR A 134 -10.09 -10.03 12.71
N LEU A 135 -10.25 -9.47 13.92
CA LEU A 135 -11.43 -8.68 14.28
C LEU A 135 -11.46 -7.29 13.63
N LYS A 136 -10.32 -6.60 13.50
CA LYS A 136 -10.28 -5.21 13.02
C LYS A 136 -10.13 -5.07 11.51
N VAL A 137 -9.60 -6.09 10.83
CA VAL A 137 -9.27 -6.01 9.40
C VAL A 137 -10.01 -7.07 8.61
N VAL A 138 -9.86 -8.34 8.98
CA VAL A 138 -10.41 -9.47 8.20
C VAL A 138 -11.93 -9.53 8.30
N LEU A 139 -12.48 -9.47 9.51
CA LEU A 139 -13.91 -9.58 9.74
C LEU A 139 -14.70 -8.45 9.04
N PRO A 140 -14.32 -7.16 9.15
CA PRO A 140 -14.97 -6.10 8.38
C PRO A 140 -14.89 -6.32 6.86
N ALA A 141 -13.76 -6.82 6.35
CA ALA A 141 -13.61 -7.14 4.94
C ALA A 141 -14.53 -8.30 4.51
N LEU A 142 -14.64 -9.35 5.32
CA LEU A 142 -15.54 -10.47 5.07
C LEU A 142 -17.01 -10.03 5.12
N LEU A 143 -17.39 -9.25 6.13
CA LEU A 143 -18.74 -8.70 6.26
C LEU A 143 -19.09 -7.80 5.06
N TYR A 144 -18.15 -6.97 4.62
CA TYR A 144 -18.32 -6.18 3.41
C TYR A 144 -18.46 -7.07 2.17
N GLY A 145 -17.59 -8.06 2.00
CA GLY A 145 -17.60 -8.96 0.85
C GLY A 145 -18.86 -9.81 0.75
N MET A 146 -19.39 -10.27 1.88
CA MET A 146 -20.59 -11.12 1.96
C MET A 146 -21.89 -10.31 1.94
N LEU A 147 -21.99 -9.27 2.77
CA LEU A 147 -23.23 -8.52 2.99
C LEU A 147 -23.16 -7.12 2.38
N GLY A 148 -22.11 -6.36 2.66
CA GLY A 148 -21.99 -4.96 2.22
C GLY A 148 -22.14 -4.81 0.71
N ARG A 149 -21.51 -5.71 -0.05
CA ARG A 149 -21.57 -5.73 -1.52
C ARG A 149 -22.95 -6.08 -2.06
N ALA A 150 -23.67 -6.98 -1.39
CA ALA A 150 -25.05 -7.34 -1.75
C ALA A 150 -26.03 -6.20 -1.43
N LEU A 151 -25.89 -5.56 -0.26
CA LEU A 151 -26.68 -4.39 0.10
C LEU A 151 -26.45 -3.23 -0.87
N LEU A 152 -25.19 -2.98 -1.21
CA LEU A 152 -24.82 -1.93 -2.14
C LEU A 152 -25.35 -2.21 -3.55
N PHE A 153 -25.32 -3.47 -3.99
CA PHE A 153 -26.02 -3.89 -5.20
C PHE A 153 -27.51 -3.57 -5.14
N LEU A 154 -28.21 -3.96 -4.05
CA LEU A 154 -29.64 -3.68 -3.86
C LEU A 154 -29.96 -2.18 -3.95
N PHE A 155 -29.18 -1.33 -3.28
CA PHE A 155 -29.37 0.13 -3.36
C PHE A 155 -29.11 0.70 -4.74
N LEU A 156 -28.11 0.18 -5.46
CA LEU A 156 -27.76 0.66 -6.79
C LEU A 156 -28.64 0.08 -7.90
N THR A 157 -29.50 -0.92 -7.62
CA THR A 157 -30.36 -1.54 -8.64
C THR A 157 -31.21 -0.53 -9.42
N PHE A 158 -31.72 0.51 -8.74
CA PHE A 158 -32.57 1.55 -9.35
C PHE A 158 -31.88 2.44 -10.40
N GLY A 159 -30.54 2.46 -10.43
CA GLY A 159 -29.74 3.19 -11.42
C GLY A 159 -28.64 2.34 -12.03
N TRP A 160 -28.75 1.02 -11.93
CA TRP A 160 -27.64 0.11 -12.23
C TRP A 160 -27.21 0.19 -13.70
N GLU A 161 -28.19 0.18 -14.61
CA GLU A 161 -27.92 0.27 -16.04
C GLU A 161 -27.31 1.64 -16.41
N ASP A 162 -27.74 2.71 -15.75
CA ASP A 162 -27.22 4.05 -15.98
C ASP A 162 -25.75 4.21 -15.51
N ILE A 163 -25.42 3.59 -14.36
CA ILE A 163 -24.10 3.66 -13.73
C ILE A 163 -23.12 2.69 -14.40
N PHE A 164 -23.52 1.44 -14.64
CA PHE A 164 -22.64 0.38 -15.12
C PHE A 164 -22.82 0.03 -16.61
N GLY A 165 -23.83 0.59 -17.28
CA GLY A 165 -24.12 0.34 -18.68
C GLY A 165 -24.68 -1.05 -19.00
N SER A 166 -24.89 -1.92 -18.00
CA SER A 166 -25.48 -3.25 -18.18
C SER A 166 -25.93 -3.90 -16.87
N TYR A 167 -27.17 -4.40 -16.84
CA TYR A 167 -27.74 -5.18 -15.73
C TYR A 167 -27.21 -6.63 -15.66
N LYS A 168 -26.74 -7.19 -16.78
CA LYS A 168 -26.37 -8.62 -16.89
C LYS A 168 -24.90 -8.91 -16.60
N SER A 169 -24.14 -7.89 -16.20
CA SER A 169 -22.69 -7.97 -16.10
C SER A 169 -22.31 -8.42 -14.68
N PHE A 170 -22.13 -9.73 -14.45
CA PHE A 170 -21.42 -10.28 -13.26
C PHE A 170 -20.14 -9.48 -12.95
N LEU A 171 -19.49 -9.05 -14.02
CA LEU A 171 -18.32 -8.22 -14.06
C LEU A 171 -18.52 -6.81 -13.44
N SER A 172 -19.70 -6.20 -13.53
CA SER A 172 -20.01 -4.95 -12.82
C SER A 172 -20.16 -5.18 -11.32
N PHE A 173 -20.70 -6.33 -10.92
CA PHE A 173 -20.70 -6.75 -9.52
C PHE A 173 -19.28 -6.93 -8.99
N VAL A 174 -18.34 -7.48 -9.78
CA VAL A 174 -16.89 -7.59 -9.44
C VAL A 174 -16.24 -6.25 -9.13
N ARG A 175 -16.70 -5.14 -9.71
CA ARG A 175 -16.16 -3.80 -9.38
C ARG A 175 -16.43 -3.36 -7.95
N LEU A 176 -17.45 -3.93 -7.32
CA LEU A 176 -17.83 -3.65 -5.94
C LEU A 176 -17.10 -4.56 -4.93
N SER A 177 -16.05 -5.29 -5.35
CA SER A 177 -15.31 -6.19 -4.45
C SER A 177 -14.59 -5.45 -3.31
N GLY A 178 -14.34 -4.14 -3.46
CA GLY A 178 -13.62 -3.33 -2.49
C GLY A 178 -12.23 -3.90 -2.15
N PRO A 179 -11.73 -3.72 -0.92
CA PRO A 179 -10.38 -4.12 -0.52
C PRO A 179 -10.28 -5.61 -0.15
N VAL A 180 -11.32 -6.42 -0.35
CA VAL A 180 -11.41 -7.80 0.19
C VAL A 180 -10.23 -8.67 -0.23
N PRO A 181 -9.82 -8.74 -1.52
CA PRO A 181 -8.72 -9.63 -1.91
C PRO A 181 -7.36 -9.13 -1.43
N PHE A 182 -7.18 -7.81 -1.32
CA PHE A 182 -6.02 -7.23 -0.67
C PHE A 182 -5.94 -7.63 0.81
N VAL A 183 -7.04 -7.52 1.55
CA VAL A 183 -7.12 -7.91 2.96
C VAL A 183 -6.87 -9.41 3.15
N ALA A 184 -7.41 -10.25 2.28
CA ALA A 184 -7.19 -11.70 2.34
C ALA A 184 -5.71 -12.06 2.15
N MET A 185 -5.04 -11.44 1.16
CA MET A 185 -3.62 -11.66 0.92
C MET A 185 -2.75 -11.09 2.06
N LEU A 186 -3.11 -9.91 2.58
CA LEU A 186 -2.43 -9.33 3.73
C LEU A 186 -2.53 -10.24 4.96
N PHE A 187 -3.71 -10.81 5.22
CA PHE A 187 -3.91 -11.74 6.32
C PHE A 187 -3.07 -13.01 6.15
N ALA A 188 -2.96 -13.55 4.93
CA ALA A 188 -2.06 -14.66 4.65
C ALA A 188 -0.60 -14.31 5.01
N PHE A 189 -0.13 -13.10 4.68
CA PHE A 189 1.22 -12.65 5.04
C PHE A 189 1.41 -12.40 6.54
N ASP A 190 0.41 -11.85 7.23
CA ASP A 190 0.41 -11.72 8.70
C ASP A 190 0.54 -13.12 9.35
N CYS A 191 -0.25 -14.10 8.89
CA CYS A 191 -0.16 -15.50 9.34
C CYS A 191 1.21 -16.12 9.08
N SER A 192 1.75 -15.96 7.86
CA SER A 192 3.09 -16.45 7.51
C SER A 192 4.17 -15.79 8.38
N TYR A 193 4.07 -14.49 8.66
CA TYR A 193 5.00 -13.78 9.53
C TYR A 193 4.99 -14.32 10.95
N LEU A 194 3.79 -14.52 11.53
CA LEU A 194 3.65 -15.11 12.86
C LEU A 194 4.19 -16.55 12.91
N PHE A 195 3.91 -17.34 11.87
CA PHE A 195 4.39 -18.71 11.75
C PHE A 195 5.92 -18.78 11.69
N VAL A 196 6.56 -17.98 10.84
CA VAL A 196 8.04 -17.89 10.77
C VAL A 196 8.62 -17.47 12.11
N ARG A 197 8.00 -16.51 12.80
CA ARG A 197 8.45 -16.08 14.13
C ARG A 197 8.26 -17.15 15.19
N TRP A 198 7.18 -17.93 15.11
CA TRP A 198 6.94 -19.08 15.99
C TRP A 198 8.02 -20.15 15.79
N ILE A 199 8.34 -20.52 14.53
CA ILE A 199 9.44 -21.45 14.21
C ILE A 199 10.75 -20.98 14.85
N ARG A 200 11.10 -19.69 14.68
CA ARG A 200 12.35 -19.12 15.22
C ARG A 200 12.45 -19.13 16.75
N ARG A 201 11.33 -19.28 17.47
CA ARG A 201 11.32 -19.36 18.94
C ARG A 201 11.47 -20.78 19.47
N HIS A 202 11.25 -21.80 18.63
CA HIS A 202 11.33 -23.19 19.04
C HIS A 202 12.73 -23.75 18.72
N PRO A 203 13.57 -24.02 19.73
CA PRO A 203 14.95 -24.48 19.54
C PRO A 203 15.05 -25.76 18.72
N ASP A 204 14.07 -26.66 18.86
CA ASP A 204 14.03 -27.94 18.13
C ASP A 204 13.87 -27.75 16.61
N LEU A 205 13.26 -26.62 16.21
CA LEU A 205 13.09 -26.22 14.82
C LEU A 205 14.17 -25.23 14.35
N SER A 206 15.20 -24.98 15.17
CA SER A 206 16.26 -23.99 14.87
C SER A 206 17.06 -24.33 13.61
N HIS A 207 17.09 -25.59 13.18
CA HIS A 207 17.68 -25.99 11.90
C HIS A 207 16.95 -25.34 10.70
N TRP A 208 15.64 -25.08 10.79
CA TRP A 208 14.88 -24.27 9.81
C TRP A 208 15.11 -22.77 9.98
N SER A 209 15.62 -22.33 11.14
CA SER A 209 15.93 -20.94 11.43
C SER A 209 17.30 -20.50 10.89
N SER A 210 18.07 -21.43 10.31
CA SER A 210 19.33 -21.18 9.59
C SER A 210 19.10 -20.43 8.27
N PHE A 211 18.33 -19.34 8.33
CA PHE A 211 18.41 -18.32 7.31
C PHE A 211 19.85 -17.81 7.32
N PRO A 212 20.54 -17.82 6.17
CA PRO A 212 21.89 -17.30 6.12
C PRO A 212 21.87 -15.88 6.67
N ASN A 213 22.78 -15.58 7.61
CA ASN A 213 23.08 -14.23 8.07
C ASN A 213 23.70 -13.47 6.88
N THR A 214 22.86 -13.14 5.92
CA THR A 214 23.25 -12.41 4.72
C THR A 214 23.47 -10.96 5.11
N SER A 215 24.53 -10.38 4.57
CA SER A 215 24.71 -8.93 4.68
C SER A 215 23.51 -8.22 4.03
N PRO A 216 23.10 -7.03 4.49
CA PRO A 216 21.96 -6.31 3.92
C PRO A 216 22.06 -6.09 2.40
N SER A 217 23.28 -5.91 1.86
CA SER A 217 23.53 -5.81 0.43
C SER A 217 23.23 -7.12 -0.31
N GLN A 218 23.62 -8.27 0.24
CA GLN A 218 23.28 -9.59 -0.31
C GLN A 218 21.77 -9.84 -0.23
N THR A 219 21.11 -9.48 0.87
CA THR A 219 19.65 -9.60 0.98
C THR A 219 18.94 -8.79 -0.10
N LEU A 220 19.40 -7.55 -0.35
CA LEU A 220 18.86 -6.69 -1.40
C LEU A 220 19.11 -7.27 -2.81
N ALA A 221 20.32 -7.76 -3.07
CA ALA A 221 20.66 -8.40 -4.35
C ALA A 221 19.82 -9.67 -4.60
N VAL A 222 19.65 -10.52 -3.59
CA VAL A 222 18.79 -11.71 -3.67
C VAL A 222 17.34 -11.31 -3.88
N ALA A 223 16.82 -10.32 -3.16
CA ALA A 223 15.46 -9.82 -3.37
C ALA A 223 15.26 -9.29 -4.79
N PHE A 224 16.24 -8.55 -5.32
CA PHE A 224 16.22 -8.05 -6.71
C PHE A 224 16.18 -9.19 -7.73
N LEU A 225 17.04 -10.19 -7.56
CA LEU A 225 17.08 -11.37 -8.43
C LEU A 225 15.78 -12.19 -8.35
N VAL A 226 15.25 -12.43 -7.16
CA VAL A 226 13.98 -13.13 -6.95
C VAL A 226 12.82 -12.37 -7.59
N PHE A 227 12.81 -11.04 -7.46
CA PHE A 227 11.80 -10.18 -8.09
C PHE A 227 11.84 -10.30 -9.61
N ILE A 228 13.02 -10.15 -10.21
CA ILE A 228 13.22 -10.27 -11.65
C ILE A 228 12.80 -11.66 -12.12
N LEU A 229 13.33 -12.71 -11.51
CA LEU A 229 13.04 -14.08 -11.90
C LEU A 229 11.55 -14.39 -11.80
N SER A 230 10.89 -13.97 -10.71
CA SER A 230 9.46 -14.21 -10.53
C SER A 230 8.61 -13.42 -11.53
N THR A 231 8.97 -12.16 -11.80
CA THR A 231 8.24 -11.34 -12.77
C THR A 231 8.44 -11.87 -14.19
N PHE A 232 9.65 -12.32 -14.50
CA PHE A 232 10.01 -12.93 -15.77
C PHE A 232 9.24 -14.23 -16.00
N LEU A 233 9.26 -15.14 -15.01
CA LEU A 233 8.49 -16.38 -15.02
C LEU A 233 6.99 -16.10 -15.09
N GLY A 234 6.50 -15.08 -14.38
CA GLY A 234 5.11 -14.64 -14.49
C GLY A 234 4.75 -14.24 -15.91
N CYS A 235 5.58 -13.43 -16.58
CA CYS A 235 5.33 -13.02 -17.95
C CYS A 235 5.41 -14.18 -18.96
N ILE A 236 6.29 -15.17 -18.74
CA ILE A 236 6.38 -16.37 -19.59
C ILE A 236 5.20 -17.31 -19.35
N TRP A 237 4.87 -17.57 -18.08
CA TRP A 237 3.95 -18.63 -17.66
C TRP A 237 2.50 -18.17 -17.57
N THR A 238 2.17 -16.92 -17.94
CA THR A 238 0.79 -16.43 -17.88
C THR A 238 -0.22 -17.10 -18.82
N TYR A 239 0.15 -18.15 -19.55
CA TYR A 239 -0.82 -19.04 -20.19
C TYR A 239 -1.33 -20.12 -19.22
N GLN A 240 -2.45 -19.83 -18.54
CA GLN A 240 -3.46 -20.75 -17.97
C GLN A 240 -3.02 -21.94 -17.08
N PRO A 241 -3.20 -21.85 -15.75
CA PRO A 241 -4.27 -22.67 -15.13
C PRO A 241 -5.07 -21.99 -13.99
N LEU A 242 -4.64 -20.83 -13.48
CA LEU A 242 -5.34 -20.14 -12.37
C LEU A 242 -6.43 -19.16 -12.84
N TYR A 243 -6.67 -19.04 -14.15
CA TYR A 243 -7.66 -18.12 -14.72
C TYR A 243 -9.06 -18.24 -14.08
N PRO A 244 -9.60 -19.45 -13.78
CA PRO A 244 -10.90 -19.57 -13.11
C PRO A 244 -10.92 -18.96 -11.70
N ILE A 245 -9.80 -19.03 -10.98
CA ILE A 245 -9.64 -18.44 -9.64
C ILE A 245 -9.46 -16.92 -9.76
N LEU A 246 -8.78 -16.45 -10.81
CA LEU A 246 -8.51 -15.04 -11.06
C LEU A 246 -9.75 -14.25 -11.55
N ILE A 247 -10.78 -14.91 -12.12
CA ILE A 247 -12.06 -14.24 -12.45
C ILE A 247 -12.77 -13.73 -11.19
N PHE A 248 -12.51 -14.34 -10.03
CA PHE A 248 -13.02 -13.85 -8.74
C PHE A 248 -12.13 -12.76 -8.11
N TRP A 249 -10.96 -12.48 -8.70
CA TRP A 249 -10.07 -11.41 -8.27
C TRP A 249 -10.58 -10.06 -8.84
N PRO A 250 -10.42 -8.92 -8.14
CA PRO A 250 -11.00 -7.64 -8.54
C PRO A 250 -10.54 -7.23 -9.93
N TYR A 251 -11.33 -6.42 -10.64
CA TYR A 251 -10.93 -5.82 -11.91
C TYR A 251 -9.61 -5.02 -11.89
N ASP A 252 -9.09 -4.74 -10.69
CA ASP A 252 -7.78 -4.16 -10.44
C ASP A 252 -6.76 -5.22 -9.98
N VAL A 253 -6.73 -6.38 -10.66
CA VAL A 253 -5.72 -7.44 -10.39
C VAL A 253 -4.34 -6.90 -10.72
N PRO A 254 -3.35 -7.16 -9.85
CA PRO A 254 -1.98 -6.78 -10.14
C PRO A 254 -1.31 -7.74 -11.14
N TYR A 255 -0.31 -7.20 -11.84
CA TYR A 255 0.42 -7.79 -12.99
C TYR A 255 1.13 -9.15 -12.68
N PRO A 256 1.69 -9.87 -13.67
CA PRO A 256 2.17 -11.26 -13.54
C PRO A 256 3.22 -11.56 -12.44
N GLY A 257 3.91 -10.55 -11.90
CA GLY A 257 4.88 -10.68 -10.81
C GLY A 257 4.36 -10.23 -9.44
N ALA A 258 3.07 -9.94 -9.34
CA ALA A 258 2.48 -9.25 -8.19
C ALA A 258 2.68 -9.96 -6.85
N PRO A 259 2.42 -11.27 -6.68
CA PRO A 259 2.55 -11.91 -5.37
C PRO A 259 3.97 -11.79 -4.80
N THR A 260 5.00 -11.96 -5.65
CA THR A 260 6.40 -11.82 -5.22
C THR A 260 6.72 -10.38 -4.84
N SER A 261 6.29 -9.40 -5.63
CA SER A 261 6.53 -7.99 -5.31
C SER A 261 5.91 -7.58 -3.97
N PHE A 262 4.74 -8.13 -3.65
CA PHE A 262 4.03 -7.88 -2.40
C PHE A 262 4.71 -8.55 -1.22
N LEU A 263 5.14 -9.80 -1.41
CA LEU A 263 5.90 -10.53 -0.41
C LEU A 263 7.21 -9.80 -0.07
N ILE A 264 7.97 -9.40 -1.10
CA ILE A 264 9.21 -8.63 -0.91
C ILE A 264 8.91 -7.33 -0.19
N ALA A 265 7.93 -6.54 -0.65
CA ALA A 265 7.56 -5.28 -0.02
C ALA A 265 7.15 -5.46 1.46
N TYR A 266 6.32 -6.47 1.74
CA TYR A 266 5.89 -6.81 3.09
C TYR A 266 7.07 -7.19 3.99
N ILE A 267 7.98 -8.06 3.51
CA ILE A 267 9.21 -8.43 4.23
C ILE A 267 10.11 -7.21 4.45
N THR A 268 10.27 -6.34 3.45
CA THR A 268 11.02 -5.09 3.57
C THR A 268 10.40 -4.18 4.63
N GLY A 269 9.06 -4.09 4.68
CA GLY A 269 8.34 -3.36 5.71
C GLY A 269 8.59 -3.92 7.11
N VAL A 270 8.48 -5.25 7.27
CA VAL A 270 8.74 -5.94 8.55
C VAL A 270 10.15 -5.65 9.08
N ASN A 271 11.13 -5.59 8.16
CA ASN A 271 12.55 -5.39 8.46
C ASN A 271 13.03 -3.95 8.27
N LEU A 272 12.12 -2.97 8.18
CA LEU A 272 12.49 -1.59 7.87
C LEU A 272 13.47 -0.99 8.88
N LEU A 273 13.30 -1.23 10.18
CA LEU A 273 14.18 -0.66 11.21
C LEU A 273 15.65 -1.09 11.03
N PRO A 274 15.97 -2.40 10.91
CA PRO A 274 17.31 -2.85 10.52
C PRO A 274 17.80 -2.25 9.20
N ILE A 275 16.96 -2.29 8.16
CA ILE A 275 17.31 -1.80 6.82
C ILE A 275 17.60 -0.30 6.84
N GLN A 276 16.84 0.49 7.60
CA GLN A 276 16.99 1.94 7.68
C GLN A 276 18.32 2.34 8.30
N ARG A 277 18.81 1.60 9.31
CA ARG A 277 20.15 1.83 9.88
C ARG A 277 21.23 1.59 8.84
N TYR A 278 21.09 0.54 8.04
CA TYR A 278 21.99 0.26 6.93
C TYR A 278 21.92 1.34 5.85
N ILE A 279 20.73 1.73 5.38
CA ILE A 279 20.54 2.79 4.38
C ILE A 279 21.10 4.13 4.87
N ALA A 280 20.92 4.46 6.15
CA ALA A 280 21.45 5.70 6.72
C ALA A 280 22.99 5.72 6.78
N SER A 281 23.65 4.55 6.82
CA SER A 281 25.11 4.44 6.84
C SER A 281 25.76 4.65 5.47
N ILE A 282 24.99 4.58 4.37
CA ILE A 282 25.51 4.80 3.02
C ILE A 282 25.63 6.31 2.77
N SER A 283 26.86 6.83 2.77
CA SER A 283 27.18 8.27 2.66
C SER A 283 26.60 8.96 1.42
N THR A 284 26.48 8.25 0.29
CA THR A 284 25.88 8.76 -0.96
C THR A 284 24.39 9.08 -0.83
N LEU A 285 23.67 8.43 0.09
CA LEU A 285 22.28 8.76 0.40
C LEU A 285 22.14 10.11 1.13
N GLY A 286 23.20 10.64 1.75
CA GLY A 286 23.16 11.96 2.39
C GLY A 286 22.81 13.09 1.40
N SER A 287 23.36 13.03 0.19
CA SER A 287 23.06 13.99 -0.89
C SER A 287 21.66 13.78 -1.45
N ILE A 288 21.31 12.53 -1.78
CA ILE A 288 19.96 12.17 -2.28
C ILE A 288 18.88 12.56 -1.27
N ARG A 289 19.14 12.40 0.03
CA ARG A 289 18.19 12.74 1.09
C ARG A 289 17.78 14.20 1.04
N LYS A 290 18.70 15.13 0.74
CA LYS A 290 18.40 16.57 0.58
C LYS A 290 17.46 16.83 -0.60
N HIS A 291 17.64 16.09 -1.69
CA HIS A 291 16.89 16.27 -2.94
C HIS A 291 15.88 15.14 -3.20
N ILE A 292 15.39 14.48 -2.15
CA ILE A 292 14.61 13.25 -2.29
C ILE A 292 13.31 13.44 -3.09
N GLY A 293 12.68 14.61 -2.99
CA GLY A 293 11.51 14.96 -3.80
C GLY A 293 11.85 15.11 -5.29
N VAL A 294 12.97 15.77 -5.62
CA VAL A 294 13.44 15.91 -7.01
C VAL A 294 13.83 14.55 -7.58
N ALA A 295 14.55 13.73 -6.81
CA ALA A 295 14.91 12.38 -7.20
C ALA A 295 13.67 11.51 -7.45
N PHE A 296 12.64 11.62 -6.60
CA PHE A 296 11.36 10.94 -6.79
C PHE A 296 10.68 11.36 -8.10
N LEU A 297 10.55 12.67 -8.35
CA LEU A 297 9.92 13.19 -9.56
C LEU A 297 10.69 12.75 -10.83
N LEU A 298 12.02 12.90 -10.84
CA LEU A 298 12.86 12.45 -11.96
C LEU A 298 12.74 10.95 -12.21
N SER A 299 12.71 10.14 -11.14
CA SER A 299 12.56 8.69 -11.27
C SER A 299 11.19 8.31 -11.82
N LEU A 300 10.12 8.98 -11.37
CA LEU A 300 8.76 8.77 -11.87
C LEU A 300 8.63 9.18 -13.33
N THR A 301 9.19 10.34 -13.71
CA THR A 301 9.24 10.80 -15.10
C THR A 301 10.03 9.85 -15.98
N CYS A 302 11.21 9.40 -15.54
CA CYS A 302 12.03 8.44 -16.27
C CYS A 302 11.30 7.09 -16.45
N ALA A 303 10.64 6.60 -15.40
CA ALA A 303 9.84 5.38 -15.48
C ALA A 303 8.66 5.53 -16.46
N GLY A 304 7.95 6.66 -16.44
CA GLY A 304 6.85 6.95 -17.36
C GLY A 304 7.30 7.10 -18.81
N LEU A 305 8.37 7.86 -19.07
CA LEU A 305 8.91 8.07 -20.41
C LEU A 305 9.48 6.78 -21.01
N SER A 306 10.23 6.00 -20.22
CA SER A 306 10.77 4.72 -20.69
C SER A 306 9.66 3.73 -21.02
N LEU A 307 8.59 3.66 -20.21
CA LEU A 307 7.43 2.84 -20.50
C LEU A 307 6.67 3.33 -21.73
N GLY A 308 6.47 4.64 -21.88
CA GLY A 308 5.82 5.25 -23.04
C GLY A 308 6.57 4.98 -24.34
N LEU A 309 7.89 5.10 -24.32
CA LEU A 309 8.75 4.74 -25.44
C LEU A 309 8.63 3.24 -25.77
N ALA A 310 8.67 2.38 -24.76
CA ALA A 310 8.56 0.93 -24.93
C ALA A 310 7.21 0.49 -25.52
N GLN A 311 6.11 1.15 -25.15
CA GLN A 311 4.80 0.91 -25.75
C GLN A 311 4.77 1.26 -27.24
N HIS A 312 5.46 2.33 -27.63
CA HIS A 312 5.56 2.72 -29.03
C HIS A 312 6.39 1.72 -29.86
N LEU A 313 7.45 1.18 -29.26
CA LEU A 313 8.34 0.20 -29.91
C LEU A 313 7.75 -1.22 -29.97
N TRP A 314 6.94 -1.61 -28.99
CA TRP A 314 6.45 -2.98 -28.85
C TRP A 314 4.92 -3.03 -28.70
N PRO A 315 4.18 -3.30 -29.79
CA PRO A 315 2.72 -3.42 -29.77
C PRO A 315 2.17 -4.39 -28.69
N PRO A 316 2.79 -5.56 -28.41
CA PRO A 316 2.29 -6.46 -27.37
C PRO A 316 2.33 -5.83 -25.96
N LEU A 317 3.32 -4.98 -25.69
CA LEU A 317 3.42 -4.25 -24.43
C LEU A 317 2.38 -3.12 -24.35
N SER A 318 2.15 -2.43 -25.47
CA SER A 318 1.06 -1.45 -25.59
C SER A 318 -0.28 -2.11 -25.27
N ASP A 319 -0.61 -3.22 -25.92
CA ASP A 319 -1.88 -3.93 -25.70
C ASP A 319 -2.06 -4.42 -24.26
N PHE A 320 -0.98 -4.83 -23.60
CA PHE A 320 -0.99 -5.27 -22.21
C PHE A 320 -1.28 -4.12 -21.23
N ILE A 321 -0.76 -2.92 -21.49
CA ILE A 321 -0.86 -1.79 -20.56
C ILE A 321 -2.09 -0.92 -20.84
N ARG A 322 -2.55 -0.88 -22.09
CA ARG A 322 -3.58 0.04 -22.54
C ARG A 322 -4.90 -0.19 -21.81
N LEU A 323 -5.50 0.91 -21.37
CA LEU A 323 -6.85 0.89 -20.80
C LEU A 323 -7.84 0.44 -21.88
N ASN A 324 -8.66 -0.57 -21.54
CA ASN A 324 -9.60 -1.14 -22.49
C ASN A 324 -10.83 -0.24 -22.65
N ARG A 325 -11.08 0.24 -23.88
CA ARG A 325 -12.21 1.10 -24.26
C ARG A 325 -13.51 0.35 -24.53
N SER A 326 -13.45 -0.95 -24.78
CA SER A 326 -14.54 -1.71 -25.41
C SER A 326 -15.72 -2.04 -24.47
N GLY A 327 -15.76 -1.49 -23.25
CA GLY A 327 -16.79 -1.78 -22.25
C GLY A 327 -16.78 -3.21 -21.71
N GLY A 328 -16.06 -4.13 -22.37
CA GLY A 328 -15.74 -5.45 -21.86
C GLY A 328 -14.54 -5.40 -20.93
N LEU A 329 -14.65 -6.01 -19.75
CA LEU A 329 -13.56 -6.17 -18.78
C LEU A 329 -12.44 -7.14 -19.24
N ARG A 330 -12.37 -7.50 -20.52
CA ARG A 330 -11.22 -8.22 -21.09
C ARG A 330 -10.05 -7.24 -21.26
N GLN A 331 -9.49 -6.70 -20.18
CA GLN A 331 -8.04 -6.59 -20.20
C GLN A 331 -7.58 -8.03 -20.10
N ASP A 332 -6.93 -8.55 -21.13
CA ASP A 332 -6.35 -9.88 -21.04
C ASP A 332 -5.38 -9.85 -19.86
N PRO A 333 -5.65 -10.60 -18.77
CA PRO A 333 -4.85 -10.50 -17.54
C PRO A 333 -3.44 -11.07 -17.73
N PHE A 334 -3.12 -11.48 -18.95
CA PHE A 334 -1.92 -12.19 -19.33
C PHE A 334 -1.21 -11.44 -20.45
N PHE A 335 0.11 -11.57 -20.43
CA PHE A 335 0.98 -11.03 -21.44
C PHE A 335 0.87 -11.90 -22.71
N LYS A 336 0.06 -11.48 -23.69
CA LYS A 336 -0.32 -12.29 -24.88
C LYS A 336 0.85 -12.87 -25.68
N GLN A 337 2.01 -12.23 -25.61
CA GLN A 337 3.25 -12.67 -26.26
C GLN A 337 4.38 -12.74 -25.22
N GLY A 338 4.11 -13.42 -24.11
CA GLY A 338 5.13 -13.81 -23.13
C GLY A 338 6.22 -14.68 -23.73
N GLY A 339 7.43 -14.59 -23.18
CA GLY A 339 8.57 -15.38 -23.65
C GLY A 339 9.92 -14.73 -23.37
N LEU A 340 10.99 -15.35 -23.86
CA LEU A 340 12.34 -14.79 -23.91
C LEU A 340 12.44 -13.76 -25.05
N ASN A 341 11.74 -12.63 -24.92
CA ASN A 341 11.73 -11.56 -25.91
C ASN A 341 12.02 -10.19 -25.27
N ALA A 342 12.37 -9.21 -26.11
CA ALA A 342 12.86 -7.90 -25.65
C ALA A 342 11.86 -7.14 -24.77
N HIS A 343 10.57 -7.15 -25.14
CA HIS A 343 9.53 -6.45 -24.38
C HIS A 343 9.23 -7.11 -23.03
N THR A 344 9.30 -8.45 -22.94
CA THR A 344 9.18 -9.16 -21.64
C THR A 344 10.36 -8.85 -20.72
N VAL A 345 11.58 -8.92 -21.26
CA VAL A 345 12.81 -8.62 -20.49
C VAL A 345 12.79 -7.16 -20.03
N PHE A 346 12.48 -6.23 -20.93
CA PHE A 346 12.32 -4.82 -20.58
C PHE A 346 11.29 -4.62 -19.48
N PHE A 347 10.07 -5.14 -19.65
CA PHE A 347 9.00 -4.94 -18.67
C PHE A 347 9.36 -5.51 -17.30
N THR A 348 9.99 -6.69 -17.27
CA THR A 348 10.50 -7.31 -16.04
C THR A 348 11.52 -6.42 -15.32
N LEU A 349 12.52 -5.93 -16.05
CA LEU A 349 13.56 -5.05 -15.49
C LEU A 349 12.97 -3.70 -15.08
N TRP A 350 12.08 -3.13 -15.89
CA TRP A 350 11.39 -1.89 -15.61
C TRP A 350 10.58 -1.98 -14.31
N MET A 351 9.82 -3.06 -14.12
CA MET A 351 9.08 -3.30 -12.88
C MET A 351 9.99 -3.40 -11.65
N ALA A 352 11.12 -4.11 -11.77
CA ALA A 352 12.10 -4.18 -10.69
C ALA A 352 12.72 -2.81 -10.40
N LEU A 353 13.09 -2.04 -11.42
CA LEU A 353 13.65 -0.70 -11.25
C LEU A 353 12.65 0.25 -10.58
N VAL A 354 11.39 0.25 -11.01
CA VAL A 354 10.33 1.04 -10.35
C VAL A 354 10.19 0.63 -8.88
N PHE A 355 10.22 -0.66 -8.59
CA PHE A 355 10.17 -1.16 -7.23
C PHE A 355 11.36 -0.67 -6.37
N PHE A 356 12.59 -0.88 -6.83
CA PHE A 356 13.79 -0.63 -6.04
C PHE A 356 14.25 0.82 -6.05
N VAL A 357 13.74 1.67 -6.95
CA VAL A 357 14.10 3.09 -7.02
C VAL A 357 12.96 3.97 -6.52
N VAL A 358 11.77 3.86 -7.10
CA VAL A 358 10.68 4.82 -6.84
C VAL A 358 10.07 4.60 -5.46
N GLN A 359 9.86 3.35 -5.03
CA GLN A 359 9.23 3.07 -3.73
C GLN A 359 10.07 3.52 -2.52
N PRO A 360 11.39 3.25 -2.44
CA PRO A 360 12.21 3.78 -1.36
C PRO A 360 12.23 5.31 -1.31
N LEU A 361 12.18 5.98 -2.47
CA LEU A 361 12.09 7.44 -2.53
C LEU A 361 10.75 7.94 -1.97
N SER A 362 9.62 7.28 -2.29
CA SER A 362 8.31 7.57 -1.70
C SER A 362 8.34 7.43 -0.18
N VAL A 363 8.83 6.30 0.34
CA VAL A 363 8.97 6.08 1.79
C VAL A 363 9.90 7.12 2.41
N GLY A 364 10.98 7.46 1.73
CA GLY A 364 11.94 8.48 2.17
C GLY A 364 11.34 9.88 2.28
N ILE A 365 10.45 10.28 1.36
CA ILE A 365 9.70 11.54 1.44
C ILE A 365 8.87 11.58 2.72
N PHE A 366 8.09 10.54 3.01
CA PHE A 366 7.22 10.52 4.19
C PHE A 366 8.00 10.39 5.49
N THR A 367 9.04 9.55 5.56
CA THR A 367 9.90 9.47 6.76
C THR A 367 10.59 10.80 7.10
N ARG A 368 10.88 11.63 6.08
CA ARG A 368 11.46 12.97 6.28
C ARG A 368 10.43 14.04 6.58
N TYR A 369 9.39 14.16 5.77
CA TYR A 369 8.45 15.29 5.78
C TYR A 369 7.08 14.94 6.38
N GLY A 370 6.71 13.67 6.43
CA GLY A 370 5.43 13.17 6.93
C GLY A 370 5.39 12.97 8.45
N LYS A 371 6.23 13.63 9.25
CA LYS A 371 6.23 13.45 10.72
C LYS A 371 5.05 14.12 11.43
N ARG A 372 4.42 15.10 10.80
CA ARG A 372 3.28 15.84 11.36
C ARG A 372 2.01 14.99 11.33
N ASN A 373 1.21 15.03 12.38
CA ASN A 373 -0.11 14.38 12.39
C ASN A 373 -1.07 15.12 11.43
N PHE A 374 -1.61 14.45 10.40
CA PHE A 374 -2.67 15.01 9.55
C PHE A 374 -4.08 14.89 10.18
N GLY A 375 -4.18 14.50 11.45
CA GLY A 375 -5.41 14.52 12.22
C GLY A 375 -6.38 13.41 11.81
N ILE A 376 -7.66 13.76 11.70
CA ILE A 376 -8.78 12.85 11.42
C ILE A 376 -8.56 12.07 10.12
N MET A 377 -7.95 12.70 9.10
CA MET A 377 -7.70 12.07 7.79
C MET A 377 -6.92 10.74 7.91
N THR A 378 -5.97 10.69 8.84
CA THR A 378 -5.10 9.51 9.03
C THR A 378 -5.73 8.43 9.91
N ARG A 379 -6.73 8.78 10.72
CA ARG A 379 -7.34 7.86 11.68
C ARG A 379 -8.32 6.91 10.99
N HIS A 380 -8.97 7.39 9.93
CA HIS A 380 -10.08 6.68 9.28
C HIS A 380 -9.83 6.32 7.83
N THR A 381 -8.58 6.37 7.37
CA THR A 381 -8.21 6.06 5.99
C THR A 381 -8.71 4.69 5.50
N TYR A 382 -8.82 3.70 6.39
CA TYR A 382 -9.35 2.38 6.03
C TYR A 382 -10.81 2.41 5.59
N GLY A 383 -11.67 3.19 6.25
CA GLY A 383 -13.08 3.31 5.86
C GLY A 383 -13.23 3.82 4.42
N MET A 384 -12.39 4.77 4.02
CA MET A 384 -12.37 5.31 2.65
C MET A 384 -12.16 4.22 1.60
N THR A 385 -11.36 3.19 1.87
CA THR A 385 -11.11 2.09 0.91
C THR A 385 -12.32 1.20 0.66
N TYR A 386 -13.31 1.19 1.56
CA TYR A 386 -14.55 0.44 1.39
C TYR A 386 -15.63 1.24 0.66
N VAL A 387 -15.67 2.54 0.91
CA VAL A 387 -16.75 3.40 0.40
C VAL A 387 -16.41 4.06 -0.93
N ASN A 388 -15.14 4.18 -1.32
CA ASN A 388 -14.70 5.00 -2.45
C ASN A 388 -15.31 4.66 -3.81
N ALA A 389 -15.63 3.40 -4.08
CA ALA A 389 -16.20 2.99 -5.35
C ALA A 389 -17.53 3.72 -5.64
N ILE A 390 -18.39 3.91 -4.62
CA ILE A 390 -19.69 4.55 -4.78
C ILE A 390 -19.57 6.01 -5.26
N PRO A 391 -18.88 6.93 -4.55
CA PRO A 391 -18.77 8.31 -4.99
C PRO A 391 -17.99 8.45 -6.29
N ILE A 392 -17.02 7.57 -6.59
CA ILE A 392 -16.34 7.56 -7.90
C ILE A 392 -17.33 7.26 -9.02
N LEU A 393 -18.15 6.23 -8.88
CA LEU A 393 -19.13 5.83 -9.88
C LEU A 393 -20.21 6.92 -10.09
N ILE A 394 -20.73 7.47 -8.99
CA ILE A 394 -21.69 8.59 -9.03
C ILE A 394 -21.06 9.81 -9.71
N ALA A 395 -19.86 10.22 -9.29
CA ALA A 395 -19.17 11.37 -9.86
C ALA A 395 -18.87 11.17 -11.35
N SER A 396 -18.43 9.97 -11.74
CA SER A 396 -18.20 9.60 -13.15
C SER A 396 -19.48 9.76 -13.98
N TYR A 397 -20.62 9.30 -13.45
CA TYR A 397 -21.92 9.44 -14.13
C TYR A 397 -22.33 10.90 -14.36
N TYR A 398 -22.16 11.78 -13.37
CA TYR A 398 -22.59 13.18 -13.48
C TYR A 398 -21.59 14.08 -14.21
N ILE A 399 -20.28 13.88 -14.00
CA ILE A 399 -19.23 14.76 -14.56
C ILE A 399 -19.03 14.49 -16.05
N ARG A 400 -19.19 13.24 -16.51
CA ARG A 400 -18.99 12.85 -17.93
C ARG A 400 -19.78 13.70 -18.92
N ALA A 401 -20.97 14.18 -18.52
CA ALA A 401 -21.83 14.99 -19.38
C ALA A 401 -21.29 16.42 -19.58
N SER A 402 -20.47 16.91 -18.64
CA SER A 402 -20.04 18.32 -18.58
C SER A 402 -18.60 18.53 -19.06
N VAL A 403 -17.72 17.54 -18.87
CA VAL A 403 -16.29 17.67 -19.16
C VAL A 403 -15.95 16.91 -20.43
N HIS A 404 -15.28 17.51 -21.41
CA HIS A 404 -14.96 16.84 -22.68
C HIS A 404 -13.61 16.09 -22.66
N SER A 405 -12.62 16.60 -21.93
CA SER A 405 -11.30 15.97 -21.80
C SER A 405 -11.35 14.81 -20.81
N LEU A 406 -10.88 13.63 -21.23
CA LEU A 406 -10.88 12.43 -20.40
C LEU A 406 -9.97 12.59 -19.16
N ILE A 407 -8.85 13.30 -19.30
CA ILE A 407 -7.91 13.55 -18.19
C ILE A 407 -8.56 14.45 -17.14
N LEU A 408 -9.20 15.54 -17.57
CA LEU A 408 -9.86 16.46 -16.66
C LEU A 408 -11.05 15.79 -15.96
N GLU A 409 -11.80 14.95 -16.68
CA GLU A 409 -12.88 14.14 -16.13
C GLU A 409 -12.34 13.19 -15.05
N ALA A 410 -11.30 12.41 -15.34
CA ALA A 410 -10.68 11.49 -14.38
C ALA A 410 -10.17 12.21 -13.13
N PHE A 411 -9.55 13.38 -13.29
CA PHE A 411 -9.09 14.19 -12.18
C PHE A 411 -10.24 14.72 -11.32
N ALA A 412 -11.29 15.25 -11.95
CA ALA A 412 -12.47 15.76 -11.24
C ALA A 412 -13.21 14.65 -10.49
N VAL A 413 -13.37 13.47 -11.12
CA VAL A 413 -13.97 12.28 -10.50
C VAL A 413 -13.12 11.81 -9.32
N GLY A 414 -11.79 11.76 -9.45
CA GLY A 414 -10.88 11.39 -8.36
C GLY A 414 -10.94 12.37 -7.19
N PHE A 415 -11.03 13.67 -7.47
CA PHE A 415 -11.16 14.72 -6.46
C PHE A 415 -12.49 14.62 -5.69
N VAL A 416 -13.63 14.55 -6.41
CA VAL A 416 -14.96 14.39 -5.80
C VAL A 416 -15.04 13.08 -5.03
N GLY A 417 -14.54 11.98 -5.62
CA GLY A 417 -14.46 10.68 -4.98
C GLY A 417 -13.69 10.73 -3.66
N THR A 418 -12.58 11.46 -3.61
CA THR A 418 -11.77 11.64 -2.40
C THR A 418 -12.53 12.40 -1.32
N LEU A 419 -13.11 13.57 -1.66
CA LEU A 419 -13.84 14.39 -0.71
C LEU A 419 -15.07 13.68 -0.15
N ALA A 420 -15.87 13.05 -1.01
CA ALA A 420 -17.08 12.34 -0.61
C ALA A 420 -16.76 11.10 0.25
N SER A 421 -15.73 10.32 -0.11
CA SER A 421 -15.29 9.18 0.70
C SER A 421 -14.82 9.62 2.09
N TRP A 422 -14.10 10.74 2.14
CA TRP A 422 -13.61 11.30 3.39
C TRP A 422 -14.75 11.80 4.28
N LEU A 423 -15.71 12.54 3.71
CA LEU A 423 -16.91 13.00 4.42
C LEU A 423 -17.72 11.82 4.96
N ALA A 424 -18.02 10.84 4.11
CA ALA A 424 -18.78 9.65 4.50
C ALA A 424 -18.13 8.93 5.68
N THR A 425 -16.82 8.73 5.61
CA THR A 425 -16.08 8.06 6.69
C THR A 425 -16.03 8.90 7.97
N THR A 426 -15.90 10.22 7.86
CA THR A 426 -15.88 11.11 9.02
C THR A 426 -17.23 11.12 9.74
N VAL A 427 -18.34 11.17 8.99
CA VAL A 427 -19.70 11.12 9.54
C VAL A 427 -19.95 9.80 10.26
N THR A 428 -19.58 8.66 9.67
CA THR A 428 -19.75 7.36 10.34
C THR A 428 -18.98 7.28 11.66
N CYS A 429 -17.78 7.86 11.71
CA CYS A 429 -16.97 7.85 12.92
C CYS A 429 -17.47 8.84 13.98
N LEU A 430 -18.15 9.92 13.60
CA LEU A 430 -18.81 10.81 14.56
C LEU A 430 -20.02 10.14 15.21
N ILE A 431 -20.74 9.30 14.47
CA ILE A 431 -21.89 8.55 14.99
C ILE A 431 -21.44 7.52 16.04
N ASP A 432 -20.30 6.85 15.84
CA ASP A 432 -19.77 5.90 16.84
C ASP A 432 -19.35 6.56 18.18
N TRP A 433 -19.21 7.89 18.20
CA TRP A 433 -18.84 8.67 19.40
C TRP A 433 -20.05 9.23 20.17
N LEU A 434 -21.24 9.26 19.56
CA LEU A 434 -22.49 9.74 20.15
C LEU A 434 -23.32 8.55 20.64
#